data_AF-A0A0S8H5W3-F1
#
_entry.id   AF-A0A0S8H5W3-F1
#
_cell.length_a   1.000
_cell.length_b   1.000
_cell.length_c   1.000
_cell.angle_alpha   90.00
_cell.angle_beta   90.00
_cell.angle_gamma   90.00
#
_symmetry.space_group_name_H-M   'P 1'
#
loop_
_entity.id
_entity.type
_entity.pdbx_description
1 polymer ?
#
loop_
_entity_poly.entity_id
_entity_poly.type
_entity_poly.pdbx_seq_one_letter_code
_entity_poly.pdbx_strand_id
1 'polypeptide(L)'
;MTGGPAAQPASAESQEEKLPPEEVQKRVRDGLAGARQLIDTLAVLEEKTRGNLTAEEQELLTTALSELRLRFVSLSNRAVSKQEGKAG
;
A
#
# COMPACT_ATOMS: atom_id res chain seq x y z
N MET A 1 -4.56 55.78 24.82
CA MET A 1 -5.69 54.83 24.65
C MET A 1 -6.28 55.16 23.28
N THR A 2 -6.02 54.38 22.24
CA THR A 2 -6.63 53.06 22.02
C THR A 2 -5.59 52.07 21.50
N GLY A 3 -5.60 50.87 22.09
CA GLY A 3 -4.70 49.79 21.69
C GLY A 3 -5.12 49.18 20.36
N GLY A 4 -4.13 48.89 19.52
CA GLY A 4 -4.15 47.58 18.85
C GLY A 4 -4.03 46.51 19.95
N PRO A 5 -4.73 45.37 19.83
CA PRO A 5 -4.39 44.42 18.77
C PRO A 5 -5.60 43.61 18.25
N ALA A 6 -5.49 43.07 17.04
CA ALA A 6 -6.18 41.82 16.71
C ALA A 6 -5.43 41.14 15.58
N ALA A 7 -4.44 40.33 15.97
CA ALA A 7 -4.03 39.20 15.17
C ALA A 7 -5.27 38.35 14.87
N GLN A 8 -5.49 38.09 13.58
CA GLN A 8 -5.83 36.81 12.92
C GLN A 8 -6.85 35.87 13.62
N PRO A 9 -7.75 35.23 12.85
CA PRO A 9 -7.29 34.06 12.12
C PRO A 9 -7.85 33.96 10.69
N ALA A 10 -6.93 33.75 9.75
CA ALA A 10 -7.17 32.91 8.59
C ALA A 10 -7.54 31.49 9.09
N SER A 11 -8.77 31.33 9.57
CA SER A 11 -9.29 30.05 9.99
C SER A 11 -9.81 29.31 8.76
N ALA A 12 -9.14 28.19 8.49
CA ALA A 12 -9.73 27.01 7.91
C ALA A 12 -10.05 27.03 6.42
N GLU A 13 -9.10 27.48 5.59
CA GLU A 13 -8.76 26.61 4.47
C GLU A 13 -7.97 25.44 5.06
N SER A 14 -8.71 24.42 5.52
CA SER A 14 -8.19 23.07 5.66
C SER A 14 -7.76 22.66 4.26
N GLN A 15 -6.56 23.06 3.87
CA GLN A 15 -5.89 22.57 2.70
C GLN A 15 -5.86 21.05 2.89
N GLU A 16 -6.63 20.38 2.05
CA GLU A 16 -6.51 18.95 1.82
C GLU A 16 -5.04 18.75 1.45
N GLU A 17 -4.19 18.44 2.43
CA GLU A 17 -2.78 18.14 2.24
C GLU A 17 -2.70 16.79 1.52
N LYS A 18 -3.07 16.84 0.24
CA LYS A 18 -2.92 15.76 -0.69
C LYS A 18 -1.43 15.65 -0.91
N LEU A 19 -0.85 14.63 -0.28
CA LEU A 19 0.56 14.27 -0.39
C LEU A 19 1.06 14.49 -1.83
N PRO A 20 2.26 15.07 -2.01
CA PRO A 20 2.78 15.33 -3.34
C PRO A 20 2.84 14.02 -4.15
N PRO A 21 2.61 14.05 -5.48
CA PRO A 21 2.52 12.84 -6.30
C PRO A 21 3.73 11.91 -6.20
N GLU A 22 4.92 12.46 -5.93
CA GLU A 22 6.17 11.71 -5.72
C GLU A 22 6.15 10.90 -4.40
N GLU A 23 5.63 11.50 -3.32
CA GLU A 23 5.46 10.86 -2.01
C GLU A 23 4.41 9.74 -2.07
N VAL A 24 3.31 9.97 -2.79
CA VAL A 24 2.27 8.96 -3.04
C VAL A 24 2.86 7.77 -3.80
N GLN A 25 3.63 8.02 -4.87
CA GLN A 25 4.29 6.97 -5.63
C GLN A 25 5.32 6.21 -4.80
N LYS A 26 6.10 6.90 -3.98
CA LYS A 26 7.03 6.26 -3.05
C LYS A 26 6.30 5.33 -2.07
N ARG A 27 5.23 5.80 -1.43
CA ARG A 27 4.40 4.98 -0.54
C ARG A 27 3.79 3.76 -1.23
N VAL A 28 3.35 3.92 -2.49
CA VAL A 28 2.85 2.79 -3.30
C VAL A 28 3.96 1.77 -3.55
N ARG A 29 5.17 2.19 -3.91
CA ARG A 29 6.32 1.29 -4.11
C ARG A 29 6.72 0.59 -2.81
N ASP A 30 6.82 1.32 -1.71
CA ASP A 30 7.17 0.77 -0.40
C ASP A 30 6.11 -0.24 0.06
N GLY A 31 4.82 0.07 -0.14
CA GLY A 31 3.71 -0.83 0.14
C GLY A 31 3.73 -2.10 -0.70
N LEU A 32 4.05 -2.01 -2.00
CA LEU A 32 4.22 -3.18 -2.87
C LEU A 32 5.39 -4.05 -2.43
N ALA A 33 6.53 -3.46 -2.06
CA ALA A 33 7.68 -4.20 -1.54
C ALA A 33 7.31 -4.96 -0.25
N GLY A 34 6.62 -4.31 0.69
CA GLY A 34 6.12 -4.96 1.91
C GLY A 34 5.12 -6.07 1.63
N ALA A 35 4.18 -5.85 0.70
CA ALA A 35 3.20 -6.86 0.30
C ALA A 35 3.88 -8.11 -0.28
N ARG A 36 4.90 -7.94 -1.14
CA ARG A 36 5.68 -9.06 -1.67
C ARG A 36 6.34 -9.86 -0.56
N GLN A 37 7.02 -9.20 0.37
CA GLN A 37 7.69 -9.87 1.48
C GLN A 37 6.70 -10.67 2.34
N LEU A 38 5.51 -10.13 2.61
CA LEU A 38 4.46 -10.83 3.35
C LEU A 38 3.95 -12.06 2.59
N ILE A 39 3.70 -11.94 1.28
CA ILE A 39 3.29 -13.07 0.43
C ILE A 39 4.35 -14.18 0.43
N ASP A 40 5.63 -13.81 0.28
CA ASP A 40 6.74 -14.75 0.27
C ASP A 40 6.87 -15.44 1.65
N THR A 41 6.69 -14.70 2.73
CA THR A 41 6.73 -15.25 4.10
C THR A 41 5.59 -16.24 4.32
N LEU A 42 4.36 -15.90 3.93
CA LEU A 42 3.20 -16.78 4.04
C LEU A 42 3.38 -18.06 3.20
N ALA A 43 3.99 -17.96 2.02
CA ALA A 43 4.31 -19.13 1.18
C ALA A 43 5.32 -20.06 1.87
N VAL A 44 6.36 -19.51 2.50
CA VAL A 44 7.32 -20.32 3.27
C VAL A 44 6.63 -20.99 4.47
N LEU A 45 5.71 -20.28 5.14
CA LEU A 45 4.96 -20.85 6.25
C LEU A 45 4.06 -22.00 5.80
N GLU A 46 3.34 -21.84 4.69
CA GLU A 46 2.48 -22.89 4.11
C GLU A 46 3.27 -24.16 3.81
N GLU A 47 4.44 -24.05 3.17
CA GLU A 47 5.32 -25.19 2.93
C GLU A 47 5.84 -25.82 4.24
N LYS A 48 6.16 -25.01 5.25
CA LYS A 48 6.66 -25.51 6.54
C LYS A 48 5.57 -26.12 7.43
N THR A 49 4.31 -25.73 7.26
CA THR A 49 3.17 -26.26 8.01
C THR A 49 2.43 -27.34 7.24
N ARG A 50 2.82 -27.62 5.99
CA ARG A 50 2.26 -28.69 5.18
C ARG A 50 2.33 -30.04 5.91
N GLY A 51 1.16 -30.68 6.07
CA GLY A 51 1.00 -31.91 6.85
C GLY A 51 0.58 -31.70 8.32
N ASN A 52 0.66 -30.47 8.83
CA ASN A 52 0.06 -30.06 10.10
C ASN A 52 -1.27 -29.31 9.93
N LEU A 53 -1.65 -29.00 8.68
CA LEU A 53 -2.91 -28.33 8.34
C LEU A 53 -4.01 -29.36 8.07
N THR A 54 -5.22 -29.04 8.49
CA THR A 54 -6.43 -29.71 8.01
C THR A 54 -6.69 -29.38 6.53
N ALA A 55 -7.55 -30.15 5.87
CA ALA A 55 -7.90 -29.91 4.48
C ALA A 55 -8.50 -28.51 4.25
N GLU A 56 -9.34 -28.05 5.19
CA GLU A 56 -9.96 -26.72 5.13
C GLU A 56 -8.93 -25.60 5.30
N GLU A 57 -8.01 -25.73 6.26
CA GLU A 57 -6.93 -24.74 6.45
C GLU A 57 -5.99 -24.68 5.25
N GLN A 58 -5.66 -25.84 4.67
CA GLN A 58 -4.84 -25.91 3.46
C GLN A 58 -5.53 -25.22 2.27
N GLU A 59 -6.82 -25.48 2.04
CA GLU A 59 -7.60 -24.86 0.98
C GLU A 59 -7.70 -23.34 1.17
N LEU A 60 -8.01 -22.91 2.40
CA LEU A 60 -8.09 -21.50 2.77
C LEU A 60 -6.76 -20.78 2.51
N LEU A 61 -5.65 -21.35 2.98
CA LEU A 61 -4.33 -20.75 2.84
C LEU A 61 -3.89 -20.69 1.38
N THR A 62 -4.16 -21.75 0.62
CA THR A 62 -3.87 -21.82 -0.82
C THR A 62 -4.66 -20.78 -1.61
N THR A 63 -5.95 -20.64 -1.31
CA THR A 63 -6.84 -19.66 -1.96
C THR A 63 -6.41 -18.24 -1.63
N ALA A 64 -6.14 -17.96 -0.34
CA ALA A 64 -5.68 -16.65 0.10
C ALA A 64 -4.35 -16.25 -0.56
N LEU A 65 -3.36 -17.15 -0.60
CA LEU A 65 -2.08 -16.91 -1.28
C LEU A 65 -2.27 -16.64 -2.77
N SER A 66 -3.14 -17.39 -3.43
CA SER A 66 -3.44 -17.23 -4.85
C SER A 66 -4.06 -15.85 -5.14
N GLU A 67 -5.07 -15.45 -4.36
CA GLU A 67 -5.69 -14.12 -4.49
C GLU A 67 -4.70 -12.98 -4.24
N LEU A 68 -3.89 -13.09 -3.17
CA LEU A 68 -2.91 -12.07 -2.82
C LEU A 68 -1.87 -11.90 -3.95
N ARG A 69 -1.38 -12.99 -4.52
CA ARG A 69 -0.45 -12.98 -5.67
C ARG A 69 -1.08 -12.31 -6.89
N LEU A 70 -2.32 -12.64 -7.23
CA LEU A 70 -3.04 -12.03 -8.36
C LEU A 70 -3.23 -10.52 -8.15
N ARG A 71 -3.67 -10.10 -6.96
CA ARG A 71 -3.83 -8.68 -6.62
C ARG A 71 -2.49 -7.95 -6.66
N PHE A 72 -1.43 -8.57 -6.14
CA PHE A 72 -0.08 -8.01 -6.18
C PHE A 72 0.40 -7.75 -7.61
N VAL A 73 0.24 -8.72 -8.53
CA VAL A 73 0.65 -8.55 -9.94
C VAL A 73 -0.15 -7.42 -10.59
N SER A 74 -1.47 -7.38 -10.39
CA SER A 74 -2.34 -6.33 -10.93
C SER A 74 -1.94 -4.94 -10.45
N LEU A 75 -1.67 -4.79 -9.15
CA LEU A 75 -1.24 -3.52 -8.54
C LEU A 75 0.19 -3.13 -8.96
N SER A 76 1.09 -4.10 -9.04
CA SER A 76 2.48 -3.88 -9.47
C SER A 76 2.53 -3.39 -10.91
N ASN A 77 1.75 -3.99 -11.80
CA ASN A 77 1.69 -3.55 -13.20
C ASN A 77 1.17 -2.11 -13.31
N ARG A 78 0.13 -1.75 -12.54
CA ARG A 78 -0.39 -0.36 -12.49
C ARG A 78 0.63 0.64 -11.95
N ALA A 79 1.45 0.25 -10.98
CA ALA A 79 2.48 1.12 -10.44
C ALA A 79 3.59 1.38 -11.46
N VAL A 80 3.95 0.37 -12.28
CA VAL A 80 4.94 0.50 -13.36
C VAL A 80 4.41 1.36 -14.50
N SER A 81 3.20 1.10 -15.01
CA SER A 81 2.61 1.84 -16.15
C SER A 81 2.36 3.33 -15.87
N LYS A 82 2.34 3.76 -14.60
CA LYS A 82 2.18 5.18 -14.24
C LYS A 82 3.50 5.97 -14.32
N GLN A 83 4.65 5.29 -14.41
CA GLN A 83 5.97 5.92 -14.49
C GLN A 83 6.39 6.29 -15.93
N GLU A 84 5.78 5.69 -16.95
CA GLU A 84 6.19 5.86 -18.36
C GLU A 84 5.66 7.15 -19.01
N GLY A 85 4.87 7.96 -18.31
CA GLY A 85 4.28 9.21 -18.83
C GLY A 85 5.04 10.51 -18.54
N LYS A 86 6.27 10.46 -17.99
CA LYS A 86 7.05 11.67 -17.59
C LYS A 86 8.42 11.80 -18.28
N ALA A 87 8.63 11.08 -19.37
CA ALA A 87 9.81 11.22 -20.24
C ALA A 87 9.34 11.40 -21.69
N GLY A 88 8.98 12.64 -22.03
CA GLY A 88 8.58 13.07 -23.37
C GLY A 88 8.53 14.58 -23.43
#